data_AF-A0A9E2XG48-F1
#
_entry.id   AF-A0A9E2XG48-F1
#
_cell.length_a   1.000
_cell.length_b   1.000
_cell.length_c   1.000
_cell.angle_alpha   90.00
_cell.angle_beta   90.00
_cell.angle_gamma   90.00
#
_symmetry.space_group_name_H-M   'P 1'
#
loop_
_entity.id
_entity.type
_entity.pdbx_description
1 polymer ?
#
loop_
_entity_poly.entity_id
_entity_poly.type
_entity_poly.pdbx_seq_one_letter_code
_entity_poly.pdbx_strand_id
1 'polypeptide(L)'
;MKLASTRVNETIDFIGTNGNFSPVRRQAVAQFCRTTYPKLSLLDFGPYSSEFHTLSSDMSVKQHATVPAGNQTERAKRRAIFLIWKSIDKAYLAGTLPAAQAAMTMPTAQLDNALADAMRKAAVCASAAGAADVFNELTTAPAGFLASNRLIVLGSPKGASKFRNLNSASYTNVRDFKFQYDPVNDGFMLGVDAMGNYGAFHLVKAVSVPAIAWYDVPGNGGEQAPAQSANFAQILGCELSGANFMLTTQFTGCAFCWTTDPAGVVRAAHIGPTKPSFVDPSLATSYPGKGRALAQRMIDQGGAPPLGIGVAAGMANAPGAALQVFGRGVGNASAVGNANPFYPDNNLKQATIIGRNAGGWELYLQTIALATNQIGEARQIL
;
A
#
# COMPACT_ATOMS: atom_id res chain seq x y z
N MET A 1 -37.88 1.93 25.87
CA MET A 1 -36.87 2.36 24.89
C MET A 1 -35.52 2.37 25.62
N LYS A 2 -34.43 1.76 25.11
CA LYS A 2 -33.13 1.78 25.84
C LYS A 2 -32.64 3.24 25.98
N LEU A 3 -32.12 3.59 27.16
CA LEU A 3 -31.50 4.91 27.38
C LEU A 3 -30.37 5.15 26.38
N ALA A 4 -30.20 6.41 25.99
CA ALA A 4 -29.25 6.79 24.96
C ALA A 4 -27.80 6.44 25.36
N SER A 5 -27.44 6.67 26.63
CA SER A 5 -26.15 6.31 27.27
C SER A 5 -25.87 4.82 27.22
N THR A 6 -26.88 4.00 27.52
CA THR A 6 -26.77 2.55 27.48
C THR A 6 -26.40 2.04 26.09
N ARG A 7 -26.96 2.61 25.02
CA ARG A 7 -26.69 2.15 23.64
C ARG A 7 -25.25 2.39 23.22
N VAL A 8 -24.68 3.56 23.54
CA VAL A 8 -23.30 3.88 23.18
C VAL A 8 -22.33 3.07 24.01
N ASN A 9 -22.54 2.98 25.33
CA ASN A 9 -21.66 2.20 26.21
C ASN A 9 -21.67 0.70 25.85
N GLU A 10 -22.85 0.09 25.63
CA GLU A 10 -22.93 -1.30 25.16
C GLU A 10 -22.19 -1.52 23.83
N THR A 11 -22.18 -0.51 22.95
CA THR A 11 -21.49 -0.59 21.66
C THR A 11 -19.98 -0.50 21.84
N ILE A 12 -19.50 0.39 22.70
CA ILE A 12 -18.09 0.51 23.04
C ILE A 12 -17.59 -0.76 23.73
N ASP A 13 -18.38 -1.32 24.64
CA ASP A 13 -18.04 -2.57 25.32
C ASP A 13 -18.04 -3.75 24.35
N PHE A 14 -18.99 -3.80 23.40
CA PHE A 14 -18.98 -4.77 22.31
C PHE A 14 -17.69 -4.65 21.48
N ILE A 15 -17.26 -3.44 21.13
CA ILE A 15 -15.98 -3.21 20.43
C ILE A 15 -14.83 -3.76 21.27
N GLY A 16 -14.73 -3.37 22.55
CA GLY A 16 -13.61 -3.72 23.43
C GLY A 16 -13.52 -5.20 23.81
N THR A 17 -14.61 -5.95 23.71
CA THR A 17 -14.69 -7.37 24.09
C THR A 17 -14.81 -8.33 22.91
N ASN A 18 -14.91 -7.83 21.67
CA ASN A 18 -15.06 -8.67 20.49
C ASN A 18 -13.84 -9.60 20.32
N GLY A 19 -14.08 -10.92 20.34
CA GLY A 19 -13.06 -11.96 20.25
C GLY A 19 -12.42 -12.12 18.87
N ASN A 20 -13.02 -11.54 17.83
CA ASN A 20 -12.53 -11.65 16.45
C ASN A 20 -11.33 -10.74 16.15
N PHE A 21 -10.96 -9.86 17.08
CA PHE A 21 -9.88 -8.87 16.91
C PHE A 21 -8.85 -8.99 18.04
N SER A 22 -7.59 -8.63 17.74
CA SER A 22 -6.51 -8.67 18.73
C SER A 22 -6.84 -7.77 19.93
N PRO A 23 -6.39 -8.13 21.16
CA PRO A 23 -6.60 -7.31 22.35
C PRO A 23 -6.12 -5.86 22.18
N VAL A 24 -4.98 -5.67 21.51
CA VAL A 24 -4.41 -4.35 21.20
C VAL A 24 -5.38 -3.52 20.38
N ARG A 25 -5.89 -4.10 19.27
CA ARG A 25 -6.82 -3.42 18.37
C ARG A 25 -8.11 -3.04 19.07
N ARG A 26 -8.77 -4.01 19.71
CA ARG A 26 -10.11 -3.80 20.27
C ARG A 26 -10.10 -2.79 21.42
N GLN A 27 -9.06 -2.79 22.26
CA GLN A 27 -8.92 -1.83 23.34
C GLN A 27 -8.58 -0.43 22.83
N ALA A 28 -7.67 -0.32 21.84
CA ALA A 28 -7.34 0.96 21.23
C ALA A 28 -8.56 1.61 20.57
N VAL A 29 -9.34 0.86 19.79
CA VAL A 29 -10.54 1.38 19.11
C VAL A 29 -11.63 1.75 20.11
N ALA A 30 -11.88 0.91 21.12
CA ALA A 30 -12.85 1.22 22.17
C ALA A 30 -12.48 2.52 22.91
N GLN A 31 -11.21 2.68 23.26
CA GLN A 31 -10.73 3.90 23.91
C GLN A 31 -10.81 5.11 22.98
N PHE A 32 -10.48 4.97 21.70
CA PHE A 32 -10.61 6.04 20.71
C PHE A 32 -12.06 6.54 20.59
N CYS A 33 -13.04 5.63 20.51
CA CYS A 33 -14.46 6.01 20.54
C CYS A 33 -14.84 6.71 21.86
N ARG A 34 -14.33 6.23 23.01
CA ARG A 34 -14.54 6.88 24.32
C ARG A 34 -13.95 8.28 24.36
N THR A 35 -12.76 8.52 23.81
CA THR A 35 -12.08 9.83 23.89
C THR A 35 -12.58 10.84 22.87
N THR A 36 -13.01 10.40 21.69
CA THR A 36 -13.58 11.27 20.65
C THR A 36 -14.96 11.79 21.06
N TYR A 37 -15.66 11.01 21.88
CA TYR A 37 -16.87 11.41 22.56
C TYR A 37 -16.70 11.27 24.09
N PRO A 38 -15.86 12.11 24.73
CA PRO A 38 -15.41 11.93 26.12
C PRO A 38 -16.48 12.27 27.16
N LYS A 39 -17.47 13.09 26.77
CA LYS A 39 -18.58 13.52 27.63
C LYS A 39 -19.72 12.51 27.72
N LEU A 40 -19.49 11.28 27.25
CA LEU A 40 -20.50 10.22 27.19
C LEU A 40 -20.47 9.27 28.39
N SER A 41 -19.58 9.49 29.36
CA SER A 41 -19.34 8.53 30.42
C SER A 41 -20.25 8.64 31.64
N LEU A 42 -20.77 9.81 32.03
CA LEU A 42 -21.44 9.92 33.34
C LEU A 42 -22.50 11.02 33.36
N LEU A 43 -23.77 10.61 33.47
CA LEU A 43 -24.95 11.24 34.13
C LEU A 43 -25.27 12.74 33.94
N ASP A 44 -24.43 13.53 33.29
CA ASP A 44 -24.58 14.97 33.11
C ASP A 44 -24.15 15.35 31.70
N PHE A 45 -25.14 15.47 30.82
CA PHE A 45 -24.92 15.68 29.39
C PHE A 45 -24.50 17.13 29.05
N GLY A 46 -24.59 18.06 30.01
CA GLY A 46 -24.21 19.47 29.84
C GLY A 46 -24.64 20.06 28.49
N PRO A 47 -23.82 20.90 27.83
CA PRO A 47 -24.12 21.46 26.51
C PRO A 47 -23.98 20.47 25.33
N TYR A 48 -23.71 19.19 25.58
CA TYR A 48 -23.49 18.16 24.55
C TYR A 48 -24.64 17.14 24.47
N SER A 49 -25.72 17.38 25.21
CA SER A 49 -26.91 16.52 25.26
C SER A 49 -27.58 16.34 23.91
N SER A 50 -27.69 17.40 23.11
CA SER A 50 -28.29 17.37 21.77
C SER A 50 -27.48 16.51 20.80
N GLU A 51 -26.16 16.74 20.73
CA GLU A 51 -25.25 15.93 19.90
C GLU A 51 -25.32 14.45 20.29
N PHE A 52 -25.41 14.18 21.60
CA PHE A 52 -25.51 12.83 22.11
C PHE A 52 -26.83 12.13 21.80
N HIS A 53 -27.95 12.82 21.99
CA HIS A 53 -29.26 12.28 21.65
C HIS A 53 -29.36 12.00 20.16
N THR A 54 -28.81 12.88 19.31
CA THR A 54 -28.71 12.64 17.86
C THR A 54 -27.84 11.41 17.57
N LEU A 55 -26.62 11.33 18.10
CA LEU A 55 -25.73 10.17 17.89
C LEU A 55 -26.40 8.86 18.30
N SER A 56 -26.99 8.84 19.49
CA SER A 56 -27.65 7.64 19.99
C SER A 56 -28.90 7.32 19.17
N SER A 57 -29.72 8.31 18.82
CA SER A 57 -30.90 8.14 17.96
C SER A 57 -30.51 7.49 16.64
N ASP A 58 -29.49 8.02 15.97
CA ASP A 58 -29.00 7.50 14.69
C ASP A 58 -28.51 6.05 14.79
N MET A 59 -28.02 5.61 15.96
CA MET A 59 -27.66 4.23 16.24
C MET A 59 -28.86 3.27 16.43
N SER A 60 -30.09 3.80 16.37
CA SER A 60 -31.33 3.04 16.45
C SER A 60 -31.67 2.43 15.10
N VAL A 61 -31.29 1.17 14.88
CA VAL A 61 -31.65 0.39 13.67
C VAL A 61 -33.15 0.46 13.32
N LYS A 62 -34.03 0.59 14.32
CA LYS A 62 -35.49 0.72 14.10
C LYS A 62 -35.89 1.99 13.33
N GLN A 63 -35.10 3.05 13.38
CA GLN A 63 -35.36 4.28 12.62
C GLN A 63 -35.01 4.13 11.13
N HIS A 64 -34.26 3.09 10.77
CA HIS A 64 -33.74 2.84 9.42
C HIS A 64 -34.42 1.64 8.75
N ALA A 65 -35.76 1.59 8.83
CA ALA A 65 -36.62 0.42 8.58
C ALA A 65 -36.57 -0.25 7.18
N THR A 66 -35.62 0.12 6.33
CA THR A 66 -35.47 -0.39 4.96
C THR A 66 -34.81 -1.77 4.89
N VAL A 67 -34.20 -2.26 5.98
CA VAL A 67 -33.57 -3.59 6.06
C VAL A 67 -33.97 -4.30 7.37
N PRO A 68 -34.17 -5.64 7.38
CA PRO A 68 -34.48 -6.37 8.61
C PRO A 68 -33.45 -6.07 9.70
N ALA A 69 -33.93 -5.70 10.89
CA ALA A 69 -33.07 -5.26 11.98
C ALA A 69 -32.06 -6.33 12.45
N GLY A 70 -32.29 -7.60 12.08
CA GLY A 70 -31.40 -8.70 12.40
C GLY A 70 -31.45 -9.14 13.86
N ASN A 71 -30.61 -10.11 14.22
CA ASN A 71 -30.44 -10.58 15.60
C ASN A 71 -29.66 -9.56 16.47
N GLN A 72 -29.48 -9.85 17.76
CA GLN A 72 -28.79 -8.92 18.69
C GLN A 72 -27.34 -8.62 18.26
N THR A 73 -26.61 -9.63 17.82
CA THR A 73 -25.23 -9.52 17.35
C THR A 73 -25.14 -8.65 16.10
N GLU A 74 -26.04 -8.83 15.14
CA GLU A 74 -26.12 -8.05 13.91
C GLU A 74 -26.41 -6.57 14.19
N ARG A 75 -27.28 -6.27 15.17
CA ARG A 75 -27.51 -4.89 15.62
C ARG A 75 -26.28 -4.30 16.30
N ALA A 76 -25.55 -5.09 17.08
CA ALA A 76 -24.32 -4.63 17.73
C ALA A 76 -23.23 -4.32 16.70
N LYS A 77 -23.06 -5.17 15.67
CA LYS A 77 -22.12 -4.92 14.54
C LYS A 77 -22.43 -3.61 13.82
N ARG A 78 -23.70 -3.36 13.43
CA ARG A 78 -24.10 -2.09 12.76
C ARG A 78 -23.79 -0.86 13.60
N ARG A 79 -24.12 -0.93 14.89
CA ARG A 79 -23.82 0.16 15.84
C ARG A 79 -22.32 0.40 16.00
N ALA A 80 -21.53 -0.66 16.09
CA ALA A 80 -20.08 -0.56 16.19
C ALA A 80 -19.48 0.09 14.94
N ILE A 81 -19.85 -0.39 13.74
CA ILE A 81 -19.43 0.19 12.46
C ILE A 81 -19.78 1.69 12.43
N PHE A 82 -21.03 2.04 12.72
CA PHE A 82 -21.49 3.44 12.75
C PHE A 82 -20.67 4.31 13.72
N LEU A 83 -20.50 3.86 14.97
CA LEU A 83 -19.81 4.63 16.00
C LEU A 83 -18.33 4.85 15.65
N ILE A 84 -17.68 3.83 15.12
CA ILE A 84 -16.29 3.91 14.67
C ILE A 84 -16.15 4.95 13.55
N TRP A 85 -16.98 4.86 12.51
CA TRP A 85 -16.94 5.82 11.40
C TRP A 85 -17.24 7.24 11.85
N LYS A 86 -18.22 7.44 12.74
CA LYS A 86 -18.50 8.76 13.34
C LYS A 86 -17.32 9.28 14.16
N SER A 87 -16.59 8.40 14.85
CA SER A 87 -15.40 8.78 15.61
C SER A 87 -14.26 9.23 14.69
N ILE A 88 -14.02 8.52 13.58
CA ILE A 88 -13.04 8.94 12.56
C ILE A 88 -13.46 10.28 11.94
N ASP A 89 -14.72 10.41 11.56
CA ASP A 89 -15.29 11.62 10.95
C ASP A 89 -15.12 12.85 11.86
N LYS A 90 -15.50 12.72 13.13
CA LYS A 90 -15.37 13.80 14.11
C LYS A 90 -13.91 14.17 14.39
N ALA A 91 -13.02 13.18 14.45
CA ALA A 91 -11.62 13.42 14.76
C ALA A 91 -10.84 14.06 13.60
N TYR A 92 -11.21 13.77 12.34
CA TYR A 92 -10.36 14.11 11.19
C TYR A 92 -11.05 14.83 10.03
N LEU A 93 -12.37 14.68 9.87
CA LEU A 93 -13.10 15.13 8.68
C LEU A 93 -14.21 16.15 8.96
N ALA A 94 -14.31 16.62 10.21
CA ALA A 94 -15.24 17.65 10.66
C ALA A 94 -16.72 17.37 10.32
N GLY A 95 -17.16 16.10 10.28
CA GLY A 95 -18.59 15.76 10.14
C GLY A 95 -19.07 15.52 8.71
N THR A 96 -18.17 15.20 7.78
CA THR A 96 -18.46 15.15 6.33
C THR A 96 -18.75 13.75 5.78
N LEU A 97 -18.74 12.68 6.59
CA LEU A 97 -18.92 11.30 6.10
C LEU A 97 -20.39 10.83 5.99
N PRO A 98 -20.91 10.56 4.78
CA PRO A 98 -22.22 9.89 4.58
C PRO A 98 -22.18 8.39 4.93
N ALA A 99 -20.98 7.78 4.92
CA ALA A 99 -20.81 6.33 5.06
C ALA A 99 -21.26 5.78 6.42
N ALA A 100 -21.21 6.57 7.49
CA ALA A 100 -21.61 6.11 8.82
C ALA A 100 -23.09 5.67 8.84
N GLN A 101 -23.99 6.43 8.20
CA GLN A 101 -25.42 6.11 8.19
C GLN A 101 -25.73 4.83 7.40
N ALA A 102 -24.97 4.54 6.34
CA ALA A 102 -25.11 3.32 5.55
C ALA A 102 -24.87 2.05 6.38
N ALA A 103 -24.15 2.14 7.50
CA ALA A 103 -23.98 1.03 8.42
C ALA A 103 -25.31 0.52 9.01
N MET A 104 -26.30 1.40 9.21
CA MET A 104 -27.58 1.03 9.83
C MET A 104 -28.49 0.23 8.91
N THR A 105 -28.30 0.36 7.60
CA THR A 105 -29.04 -0.37 6.55
C THR A 105 -28.20 -1.43 5.85
N MET A 106 -26.97 -1.67 6.30
CA MET A 106 -26.08 -2.65 5.66
C MET A 106 -26.67 -4.07 5.71
N PRO A 107 -26.60 -4.88 4.63
CA PRO A 107 -27.02 -6.28 4.65
C PRO A 107 -26.19 -7.14 5.60
N THR A 108 -26.80 -8.17 6.20
CA THR A 108 -26.13 -9.02 7.21
C THR A 108 -24.87 -9.68 6.69
N ALA A 109 -24.86 -10.15 5.44
CA ALA A 109 -23.71 -10.80 4.82
C ALA A 109 -22.45 -9.91 4.72
N GLN A 110 -22.60 -8.59 4.85
CA GLN A 110 -21.49 -7.63 4.71
C GLN A 110 -20.93 -7.16 6.06
N LEU A 111 -21.62 -7.43 7.17
CA LEU A 111 -21.29 -6.83 8.47
C LEU A 111 -19.92 -7.24 9.02
N ASP A 112 -19.53 -8.50 8.84
CA ASP A 112 -18.25 -8.97 9.37
C ASP A 112 -17.08 -8.31 8.66
N ASN A 113 -17.14 -8.23 7.34
CA ASN A 113 -16.12 -7.55 6.54
C ASN A 113 -16.09 -6.05 6.83
N ALA A 114 -17.26 -5.41 6.92
CA ALA A 114 -17.35 -3.98 7.23
C ALA A 114 -16.88 -3.64 8.65
N LEU A 115 -17.18 -4.49 9.64
CA LEU A 115 -16.67 -4.31 11.00
C LEU A 115 -15.16 -4.51 11.04
N ALA A 116 -14.63 -5.53 10.36
CA ALA A 116 -13.19 -5.75 10.30
C ALA A 116 -12.45 -4.57 9.65
N ASP A 117 -12.98 -4.02 8.55
CA ASP A 117 -12.45 -2.83 7.90
C ASP A 117 -12.46 -1.60 8.82
N ALA A 118 -13.61 -1.30 9.43
CA ALA A 118 -13.75 -0.18 10.35
C ALA A 118 -12.79 -0.29 11.55
N MET A 119 -12.69 -1.48 12.15
CA MET A 119 -11.77 -1.76 13.27
C MET A 119 -10.32 -1.56 12.87
N ARG A 120 -9.93 -1.99 11.67
CA ARG A 120 -8.56 -1.82 11.15
C ARG A 120 -8.21 -0.35 10.99
N LYS A 121 -9.05 0.41 10.27
CA LYS A 121 -8.83 1.84 10.01
C LYS A 121 -8.77 2.65 11.30
N ALA A 122 -9.70 2.39 12.21
CA ALA A 122 -9.74 3.06 13.51
C ALA A 122 -8.55 2.72 14.41
N ALA A 123 -7.99 1.50 14.34
CA ALA A 123 -6.86 1.12 15.16
C ALA A 123 -5.60 1.93 14.85
N VAL A 124 -5.37 2.23 13.56
CA VAL A 124 -4.28 3.10 13.12
C VAL A 124 -4.51 4.53 13.60
N CYS A 125 -5.75 5.02 13.56
CA CYS A 125 -6.09 6.33 14.12
C CYS A 125 -5.90 6.39 15.65
N ALA A 126 -6.21 5.29 16.35
CA ALA A 126 -6.31 5.25 17.80
C ALA A 126 -4.97 5.29 18.53
N SER A 127 -3.94 4.60 18.03
CA SER A 127 -2.66 4.48 18.74
C SER A 127 -1.53 3.94 17.88
N ALA A 128 -0.28 4.21 18.29
CA ALA A 128 0.90 3.64 17.63
C ALA A 128 0.95 2.11 17.72
N ALA A 129 0.44 1.53 18.81
CA ALA A 129 0.32 0.07 18.96
C ALA A 129 -0.71 -0.52 17.98
N GLY A 130 -1.85 0.16 17.80
CA GLY A 130 -2.84 -0.22 16.78
C GLY A 130 -2.29 -0.05 15.35
N ALA A 131 -1.51 1.00 15.09
CA ALA A 131 -0.80 1.16 13.83
C ALA A 131 0.19 0.01 13.57
N ALA A 132 0.93 -0.42 14.59
CA ALA A 132 1.84 -1.57 14.50
C ALA A 132 1.10 -2.90 14.25
N ASP A 133 -0.04 -3.12 14.90
CA ASP A 133 -0.90 -4.32 14.71
C ASP A 133 -1.42 -4.41 13.26
N VAL A 134 -1.87 -3.29 12.69
CA VAL A 134 -2.33 -3.25 11.28
C VAL A 134 -1.16 -3.34 10.30
N PHE A 135 -0.03 -2.70 10.61
CA PHE A 135 1.18 -2.85 9.82
C PHE A 135 1.65 -4.31 9.79
N ASN A 136 1.55 -5.03 10.91
CA ASN A 136 1.86 -6.45 10.96
C ASN A 136 1.00 -7.24 9.97
N GLU A 137 -0.31 -6.95 9.83
CA GLU A 137 -1.15 -7.59 8.80
C GLU A 137 -0.60 -7.36 7.38
N LEU A 138 -0.19 -6.12 7.05
CA LEU A 138 0.44 -5.81 5.77
C LEU A 138 1.75 -6.59 5.59
N THR A 139 2.51 -6.85 6.66
CA THR A 139 3.75 -7.63 6.57
C THR A 139 3.50 -9.13 6.46
N THR A 140 2.46 -9.66 7.12
CA THR A 140 2.23 -11.11 7.22
C THR A 140 1.38 -11.65 6.09
N ALA A 141 0.42 -10.86 5.61
CA ALA A 141 -0.48 -11.22 4.52
C ALA A 141 -0.74 -10.02 3.58
N PRO A 142 0.31 -9.40 3.03
CA PRO A 142 0.22 -8.24 2.12
C PRO A 142 -0.78 -8.39 0.98
N ALA A 143 -0.90 -9.56 0.34
CA ALA A 143 -1.92 -9.79 -0.70
C ALA A 143 -3.34 -9.59 -0.17
N GLY A 144 -3.65 -10.24 0.96
CA GLY A 144 -4.96 -10.12 1.61
C GLY A 144 -5.22 -8.70 2.12
N PHE A 145 -4.17 -8.03 2.59
CA PHE A 145 -4.26 -6.62 2.97
C PHE A 145 -4.61 -5.75 1.76
N LEU A 146 -3.87 -5.85 0.65
CA LEU A 146 -4.08 -5.00 -0.53
C LEU A 146 -5.36 -5.32 -1.31
N ALA A 147 -5.89 -6.54 -1.20
CA ALA A 147 -7.17 -6.90 -1.80
C ALA A 147 -8.36 -6.10 -1.22
N SER A 148 -8.24 -5.69 0.05
CA SER A 148 -9.31 -5.00 0.78
C SER A 148 -9.01 -3.54 1.06
N ASN A 149 -7.79 -3.06 0.78
CA ASN A 149 -7.33 -1.76 1.22
C ASN A 149 -6.58 -1.02 0.11
N ARG A 150 -6.78 0.30 0.05
CA ARG A 150 -6.01 1.20 -0.81
C ARG A 150 -4.77 1.64 -0.05
N LEU A 151 -3.60 1.55 -0.66
CA LEU A 151 -2.32 2.08 -0.15
C LEU A 151 -1.87 3.27 -1.01
N ILE A 152 -1.45 4.36 -0.40
CA ILE A 152 -0.95 5.55 -1.08
C ILE A 152 0.53 5.59 -0.76
N VAL A 153 1.37 5.41 -1.77
CA VAL A 153 2.81 5.48 -1.57
C VAL A 153 3.29 6.85 -2.01
N LEU A 154 3.78 7.62 -1.04
CA LEU A 154 4.36 8.93 -1.28
C LEU A 154 5.88 8.81 -1.33
N GLY A 155 6.45 9.16 -2.48
CA GLY A 155 7.90 9.23 -2.65
C GLY A 155 8.52 10.33 -1.79
N SER A 156 9.84 10.25 -1.58
CA SER A 156 10.61 11.28 -0.88
C SER A 156 11.34 12.17 -1.88
N PRO A 157 11.20 13.51 -1.81
CA PRO A 157 12.11 14.42 -2.50
C PRO A 157 13.46 14.57 -1.75
N LYS A 158 13.53 14.15 -0.48
CA LYS A 158 14.69 14.34 0.40
C LYS A 158 15.80 13.35 0.02
N GLY A 159 16.96 13.89 -0.36
CA GLY A 159 18.18 13.12 -0.56
C GLY A 159 18.56 12.82 -2.01
N ALA A 160 17.84 13.33 -3.02
CA ALA A 160 18.15 13.15 -4.45
C ALA A 160 19.64 13.36 -4.80
N SER A 161 20.34 14.24 -4.09
CA SER A 161 21.79 14.49 -4.24
C SER A 161 22.69 13.40 -3.67
N LYS A 162 22.27 12.68 -2.61
CA LYS A 162 23.01 11.56 -2.00
C LYS A 162 22.80 10.22 -2.73
N PHE A 163 21.77 10.12 -3.57
CA PHE A 163 21.43 8.91 -4.32
C PHE A 163 22.11 8.81 -5.70
N ARG A 164 22.93 9.79 -6.09
CA ARG A 164 23.52 9.84 -7.45
C ARG A 164 24.64 8.82 -7.67
N ASN A 165 25.19 8.23 -6.60
CA ASN A 165 26.26 7.26 -6.70
C ASN A 165 26.07 6.11 -5.71
N LEU A 166 25.62 4.95 -6.23
CA LEU A 166 25.48 3.70 -5.47
C LEU A 166 26.83 3.14 -4.97
N ASN A 167 27.96 3.61 -5.52
CA ASN A 167 29.31 3.27 -5.07
C ASN A 167 29.83 4.22 -3.97
N SER A 168 29.06 5.23 -3.55
CA SER A 168 29.50 6.12 -2.46
C SER A 168 29.49 5.39 -1.12
N ALA A 169 30.56 5.53 -0.34
CA ALA A 169 30.59 5.05 1.06
C ALA A 169 29.52 5.71 1.96
N SER A 170 28.95 6.84 1.53
CA SER A 170 27.85 7.53 2.21
C SER A 170 26.46 7.15 1.69
N TYR A 171 26.38 6.23 0.73
CA TYR A 171 25.11 5.77 0.18
C TYR A 171 24.42 4.84 1.18
N THR A 172 23.26 5.28 1.66
CA THR A 172 22.31 4.41 2.37
C THR A 172 21.04 4.41 1.54
N ASN A 173 20.62 3.23 1.11
CA ASN A 173 19.36 3.00 0.42
C ASN A 173 18.19 2.77 1.38
N VAL A 174 18.48 2.39 2.62
CA VAL A 174 17.45 2.24 3.66
C VAL A 174 17.01 3.61 4.18
N ARG A 175 15.70 3.83 4.24
CA ARG A 175 15.04 5.05 4.67
C ARG A 175 13.88 4.73 5.62
N ASP A 176 13.65 5.60 6.58
CA ASP A 176 12.48 5.50 7.43
C ASP A 176 11.24 6.05 6.71
N PHE A 177 10.17 5.27 6.75
CA PHE A 177 8.84 5.61 6.27
C PHE A 177 7.84 5.43 7.40
N LYS A 178 6.70 6.08 7.24
CA LYS A 178 5.57 6.04 8.15
C LYS A 178 4.40 5.39 7.45
N PHE A 179 3.92 4.30 8.04
CA PHE A 179 2.65 3.69 7.69
C PHE A 179 1.56 4.31 8.56
N GLN A 180 0.55 4.89 7.92
CA GLN A 180 -0.57 5.57 8.59
C GLN A 180 -1.86 5.38 7.79
N TYR A 181 -3.01 5.80 8.32
CA TYR A 181 -4.28 5.81 7.61
C TYR A 181 -4.71 7.26 7.32
N ASP A 182 -5.04 7.54 6.06
CA ASP A 182 -5.60 8.80 5.59
C ASP A 182 -7.13 8.68 5.51
N PRO A 183 -7.85 9.25 6.48
CA PRO A 183 -9.30 9.20 6.49
C PRO A 183 -9.93 10.07 5.39
N VAL A 184 -9.22 11.07 4.86
CA VAL A 184 -9.74 11.96 3.79
C VAL A 184 -9.84 11.20 2.48
N ASN A 185 -8.83 10.37 2.18
CA ASN A 185 -8.75 9.61 0.94
C ASN A 185 -9.24 8.15 1.08
N ASP A 186 -9.70 7.75 2.27
CA ASP A 186 -10.07 6.38 2.64
C ASP A 186 -9.00 5.37 2.19
N GLY A 187 -7.76 5.61 2.63
CA GLY A 187 -6.60 4.84 2.20
C GLY A 187 -5.48 4.84 3.22
N PHE A 188 -4.75 3.73 3.31
CA PHE A 188 -3.49 3.70 4.03
C PHE A 188 -2.45 4.49 3.26
N MET A 189 -1.49 5.08 3.96
CA MET A 189 -0.38 5.79 3.35
C MET A 189 0.93 5.23 3.84
N LEU A 190 1.92 5.29 2.96
CA LEU A 190 3.31 5.03 3.26
C LEU A 190 4.13 6.20 2.72
N GLY A 191 4.68 7.01 3.62
CA GLY A 191 5.39 8.23 3.25
C GLY A 191 6.44 8.62 4.29
N VAL A 192 7.32 9.55 3.94
CA VAL A 192 8.42 9.97 4.83
C VAL A 192 7.99 10.96 5.91
N ASP A 193 6.93 11.73 5.65
CA ASP A 193 6.45 12.75 6.58
C ASP A 193 5.16 12.26 7.26
N ALA A 194 5.07 12.48 8.57
CA ALA A 194 3.79 12.30 9.24
C ALA A 194 2.95 13.51 8.85
N MET A 195 1.80 13.26 8.24
CA MET A 195 0.81 14.32 8.13
C MET A 195 0.22 14.42 9.53
N GLY A 196 0.69 15.41 10.32
CA GLY A 196 0.32 15.57 11.73
C GLY A 196 -1.20 15.70 11.98
N ASN A 197 -1.99 15.84 10.92
CA ASN A 197 -3.43 15.87 10.95
C ASN A 197 -4.09 14.47 10.89
N TYR A 198 -3.36 13.39 10.64
CA TYR A 198 -3.93 12.05 10.41
C TYR A 198 -3.36 11.01 11.37
N GLY A 199 -4.19 10.51 12.29
CA GLY A 199 -3.97 9.27 13.06
C GLY A 199 -2.63 9.11 13.80
N ALA A 200 -2.42 7.92 14.36
CA ALA A 200 -1.09 7.46 14.74
C ALA A 200 -0.38 6.84 13.52
N PHE A 201 0.94 6.66 13.63
CA PHE A 201 1.74 6.03 12.58
C PHE A 201 2.66 4.96 13.15
N HIS A 202 3.07 4.04 12.28
CA HIS A 202 4.11 3.06 12.55
C HIS A 202 5.34 3.36 11.68
N LEU A 203 6.53 3.39 12.29
CA LEU A 203 7.79 3.62 11.60
C LEU A 203 8.36 2.32 11.04
N VAL A 204 8.76 2.35 9.79
CA VAL A 204 9.22 1.17 9.05
C VAL A 204 10.42 1.54 8.19
N LYS A 205 11.31 0.59 7.94
CA LYS A 205 12.41 0.79 7.00
C LYS A 205 12.01 0.34 5.61
N ALA A 206 12.23 1.21 4.64
CA ALA A 206 12.06 0.92 3.22
C ALA A 206 13.36 1.10 2.43
N VAL A 207 13.58 0.29 1.40
CA VAL A 207 14.71 0.48 0.45
C VAL A 207 14.30 1.42 -0.67
N SER A 208 15.09 2.46 -0.90
CA SER A 208 15.00 3.34 -2.05
C SER A 208 15.92 2.85 -3.16
N VAL A 209 15.33 2.50 -4.32
CA VAL A 209 16.06 2.14 -5.53
C VAL A 209 16.00 3.32 -6.52
N PRO A 210 17.05 4.15 -6.61
CA PRO A 210 17.06 5.29 -7.52
C PRO A 210 16.97 4.83 -8.98
N ALA A 211 16.23 5.59 -9.78
CA ALA A 211 16.15 5.37 -11.21
C ALA A 211 17.46 5.77 -11.90
N ILE A 212 18.00 4.88 -12.74
CA ILE A 212 19.07 5.19 -13.69
C ILE A 212 18.40 5.35 -15.06
N ALA A 213 18.71 6.42 -15.80
CA ALA A 213 18.21 6.52 -17.15
C ALA A 213 18.89 5.46 -18.02
N TRP A 214 18.12 4.74 -18.82
CA TRP A 214 18.62 3.70 -19.71
C TRP A 214 19.65 4.27 -20.69
N TYR A 215 19.45 5.52 -21.11
CA TYR A 215 20.42 6.30 -21.87
C TYR A 215 21.81 6.40 -21.21
N ASP A 216 21.89 6.41 -19.88
CA ASP A 216 23.15 6.46 -19.13
C ASP A 216 23.88 5.13 -19.06
N VAL A 217 23.24 4.05 -19.49
CA VAL A 217 23.91 2.75 -19.59
C VAL A 217 24.82 2.81 -20.82
N PRO A 218 26.15 2.67 -20.66
CA PRO A 218 27.10 2.71 -21.78
C PRO A 218 26.66 1.75 -22.89
N GLY A 219 26.72 2.17 -24.14
CA GLY A 219 26.33 1.31 -25.26
C GLY A 219 24.85 1.33 -25.67
N ASN A 220 24.03 2.17 -25.04
CA ASN A 220 22.58 2.20 -25.26
C ASN A 220 22.07 3.41 -26.08
N GLY A 221 22.93 4.09 -26.82
CA GLY A 221 22.53 5.18 -27.72
C GLY A 221 22.66 6.59 -27.13
N GLY A 222 23.35 6.75 -25.99
CA GLY A 222 23.86 8.05 -25.59
C GLY A 222 25.17 8.47 -26.25
N GLU A 223 25.80 7.54 -26.93
CA GLU A 223 27.04 7.73 -27.67
C GLU A 223 26.75 7.54 -29.16
N GLN A 224 27.31 8.41 -30.01
CA GLN A 224 27.05 8.43 -31.45
C GLN A 224 27.62 7.18 -32.18
N ALA A 225 28.57 6.47 -31.55
CA ALA A 225 29.13 5.20 -32.00
C ALA A 225 29.69 4.44 -30.79
N PRO A 226 28.87 3.71 -30.03
CA PRO A 226 29.33 3.04 -28.83
C PRO A 226 30.29 1.89 -29.17
N ALA A 227 31.41 1.81 -28.44
CA ALA A 227 32.41 0.76 -28.62
C ALA A 227 31.90 -0.64 -28.20
N GLN A 228 30.86 -0.69 -27.37
CA GLN A 228 30.23 -1.93 -26.89
C GLN A 228 28.72 -1.72 -26.78
N SER A 229 27.94 -2.78 -26.98
CA SER A 229 26.49 -2.74 -26.73
C SER A 229 26.20 -2.72 -25.23
N ALA A 230 25.13 -2.03 -24.85
CA ALA A 230 24.67 -2.03 -23.47
C ALA A 230 24.32 -3.44 -22.98
N ASN A 231 24.65 -3.72 -21.73
CA ASN A 231 24.37 -4.99 -21.07
C ASN A 231 24.13 -4.82 -19.56
N PHE A 232 23.60 -5.85 -18.93
CA PHE A 232 23.26 -5.82 -17.50
C PHE A 232 24.48 -5.75 -16.57
N ALA A 233 25.66 -6.23 -17.00
CA ALA A 233 26.88 -6.15 -16.20
C ALA A 233 27.38 -4.71 -16.02
N GLN A 234 26.85 -3.75 -16.78
CA GLN A 234 27.11 -2.32 -16.63
C GLN A 234 26.13 -1.63 -15.68
N ILE A 235 25.06 -2.32 -15.25
CA ILE A 235 24.05 -1.79 -14.34
C ILE A 235 24.43 -2.15 -12.91
N LEU A 236 24.55 -1.14 -12.06
CA LEU A 236 24.83 -1.34 -10.65
C LEU A 236 23.52 -1.54 -9.86
N GLY A 237 23.44 -2.65 -9.13
CA GLY A 237 22.28 -2.99 -8.31
C GLY A 237 22.32 -2.34 -6.92
N CYS A 238 21.15 -1.96 -6.44
CA CYS A 238 20.90 -1.59 -5.05
C CYS A 238 20.63 -2.84 -4.23
N GLU A 239 21.33 -3.02 -3.12
CA GLU A 239 21.04 -4.12 -2.18
C GLU A 239 19.67 -3.96 -1.54
N LEU A 240 18.87 -5.02 -1.44
CA LEU A 240 17.56 -4.93 -0.79
C LEU A 240 17.58 -5.34 0.69
N SER A 241 18.74 -5.71 1.23
CA SER A 241 18.89 -6.14 2.62
C SER A 241 18.68 -4.99 3.62
N GLY A 242 18.29 -5.32 4.85
CA GLY A 242 18.24 -4.37 5.98
C GLY A 242 16.96 -3.52 6.10
N ALA A 243 15.98 -3.69 5.21
CA ALA A 243 14.68 -3.05 5.30
C ALA A 243 13.54 -4.04 5.60
N ASN A 244 12.42 -3.52 6.09
CA ASN A 244 11.19 -4.28 6.28
C ASN A 244 10.40 -4.40 4.98
N PHE A 245 10.48 -3.37 4.14
CA PHE A 245 9.75 -3.21 2.89
C PHE A 245 10.67 -2.75 1.76
N MET A 246 10.33 -3.12 0.54
CA MET A 246 10.69 -2.35 -0.64
C MET A 246 9.44 -1.60 -1.08
N LEU A 247 9.62 -0.40 -1.61
CA LEU A 247 8.56 0.36 -2.24
C LEU A 247 9.08 0.88 -3.57
N THR A 248 8.41 0.52 -4.65
CA THR A 248 8.55 1.27 -5.89
C THR A 248 7.23 1.97 -6.18
N THR A 249 7.33 3.25 -6.54
CA THR A 249 6.19 4.03 -7.01
C THR A 249 6.38 4.27 -8.49
N GLN A 250 5.39 3.87 -9.29
CA GLN A 250 5.14 4.36 -10.65
C GLN A 250 6.13 3.90 -11.74
N PHE A 251 5.72 2.89 -12.53
CA PHE A 251 6.32 2.58 -13.83
C PHE A 251 5.71 3.41 -14.98
N THR A 252 5.70 4.74 -14.88
CA THR A 252 5.37 5.56 -16.06
C THR A 252 6.56 5.60 -17.02
N GLY A 253 6.81 4.50 -17.72
CA GLY A 253 7.91 4.40 -18.68
C GLY A 253 9.11 3.59 -18.22
N CYS A 254 9.25 3.35 -16.92
CA CYS A 254 10.40 2.64 -16.35
C CYS A 254 10.27 1.11 -16.43
N ALA A 255 11.39 0.42 -16.27
CA ALA A 255 11.50 -1.00 -15.98
C ALA A 255 12.21 -1.20 -14.63
N PHE A 256 11.98 -2.33 -13.99
CA PHE A 256 12.65 -2.74 -12.76
C PHE A 256 13.23 -4.11 -12.96
N CYS A 257 14.49 -4.30 -12.57
CA CYS A 257 15.11 -5.60 -12.58
C CYS A 257 15.63 -5.96 -11.19
N TRP A 258 15.60 -7.24 -10.87
CA TRP A 258 16.22 -7.76 -9.66
C TRP A 258 16.86 -9.13 -9.89
N THR A 259 17.82 -9.46 -9.06
CA THR A 259 18.50 -10.75 -9.04
C THR A 259 18.91 -11.11 -7.62
N THR A 260 19.26 -12.36 -7.41
CA THR A 260 19.88 -12.83 -6.17
C THR A 260 21.28 -13.30 -6.50
N ASP A 261 22.30 -12.70 -5.90
CA ASP A 261 23.68 -13.14 -6.11
C ASP A 261 23.94 -14.53 -5.49
N PRO A 262 25.07 -15.19 -5.81
CA PRO A 262 25.39 -16.50 -5.26
C PRO A 262 25.49 -16.55 -3.72
N ALA A 263 25.65 -15.40 -3.05
CA ALA A 263 25.67 -15.29 -1.60
C ALA A 263 24.26 -15.10 -0.99
N GLY A 264 23.21 -15.12 -1.81
CA GLY A 264 21.83 -14.95 -1.38
C GLY A 264 21.40 -13.48 -1.22
N VAL A 265 22.24 -12.52 -1.62
CA VAL A 265 21.92 -11.10 -1.52
C VAL A 265 21.05 -10.68 -2.70
N VAL A 266 19.87 -10.16 -2.37
CA VAL A 266 18.94 -9.65 -3.38
C VAL A 266 19.36 -8.24 -3.79
N ARG A 267 19.53 -8.02 -5.09
CA ARG A 267 19.86 -6.72 -5.68
C ARG A 267 18.84 -6.31 -6.72
N ALA A 268 18.59 -5.00 -6.82
CA ALA A 268 17.62 -4.44 -7.75
C ALA A 268 18.10 -3.17 -8.44
N ALA A 269 17.66 -2.93 -9.66
CA ALA A 269 17.87 -1.68 -10.38
C ALA A 269 16.55 -1.18 -10.97
N HIS A 270 16.33 0.13 -10.84
CA HIS A 270 15.21 0.84 -11.43
C HIS A 270 15.74 1.60 -12.65
N ILE A 271 15.21 1.30 -13.83
CA ILE A 271 15.69 1.84 -15.10
C ILE A 271 14.59 2.71 -15.71
N GLY A 272 14.85 4.01 -15.85
CA GLY A 272 13.98 4.94 -16.57
C GLY A 272 14.29 4.93 -18.07
N PRO A 273 13.36 5.24 -18.97
CA PRO A 273 13.62 5.23 -20.40
C PRO A 273 14.53 6.39 -20.86
N THR A 274 14.55 7.50 -20.11
CA THR A 274 15.23 8.76 -20.50
C THR A 274 15.51 9.64 -19.27
N LYS A 275 16.34 10.69 -19.42
CA LYS A 275 16.60 11.74 -18.42
C LYS A 275 15.59 12.89 -18.50
N PRO A 276 15.28 13.55 -17.38
CA PRO A 276 14.63 14.87 -17.41
C PRO A 276 15.49 15.86 -18.21
N SER A 277 14.86 16.64 -19.12
CA SER A 277 15.49 17.71 -19.92
C SER A 277 16.35 17.29 -21.12
N PHE A 278 16.09 16.12 -21.72
CA PHE A 278 16.80 15.69 -22.93
C PHE A 278 16.47 16.60 -24.14
N VAL A 279 17.51 17.12 -24.81
CA VAL A 279 17.42 18.20 -25.81
C VAL A 279 17.15 17.69 -27.24
N ASP A 280 17.35 16.40 -27.50
CA ASP A 280 17.11 15.80 -28.81
C ASP A 280 15.88 14.85 -28.77
N PRO A 281 14.72 15.27 -29.30
CA PRO A 281 13.49 14.47 -29.36
C PRO A 281 13.62 13.20 -30.23
N SER A 282 14.61 13.12 -31.12
CA SER A 282 14.82 11.98 -32.03
C SER A 282 15.65 10.86 -31.40
N LEU A 283 16.53 11.20 -30.46
CA LEU A 283 17.28 10.28 -29.58
C LEU A 283 16.57 10.08 -28.23
N ALA A 284 15.64 10.95 -27.87
CA ALA A 284 14.59 10.68 -26.90
C ALA A 284 13.71 9.57 -27.45
N THR A 285 14.21 8.34 -27.35
CA THR A 285 13.37 7.16 -27.39
C THR A 285 12.46 7.25 -26.16
N SER A 286 11.35 7.99 -26.30
CA SER A 286 10.09 7.45 -25.82
C SER A 286 10.01 6.07 -26.48
N TYR A 287 10.53 5.03 -25.82
CA TYR A 287 10.34 3.65 -26.24
C TYR A 287 8.86 3.54 -26.62
N PRO A 288 8.49 3.45 -27.91
CA PRO A 288 7.08 3.47 -28.28
C PRO A 288 6.46 2.23 -27.63
N GLY A 289 5.59 2.44 -26.62
CA GLY A 289 5.15 1.37 -25.70
C GLY A 289 5.60 1.51 -24.23
N LYS A 290 6.35 2.55 -23.85
CA LYS A 290 6.76 2.88 -22.46
C LYS A 290 7.60 1.76 -21.84
N GLY A 291 7.43 1.49 -20.54
CA GLY A 291 8.22 0.48 -19.80
C GLY A 291 8.15 -0.93 -20.40
N ARG A 292 7.13 -1.25 -21.20
CA ARG A 292 7.00 -2.51 -21.95
C ARG A 292 8.15 -2.71 -22.93
N ALA A 293 8.34 -1.73 -23.81
CA ALA A 293 9.32 -1.79 -24.87
C ALA A 293 10.75 -1.66 -24.31
N LEU A 294 10.92 -0.89 -23.23
CA LEU A 294 12.16 -0.85 -22.48
C LEU A 294 12.51 -2.22 -21.86
N ALA A 295 11.57 -2.85 -21.16
CA ALA A 295 11.78 -4.16 -20.56
C ALA A 295 12.07 -5.24 -21.61
N GLN A 296 11.35 -5.25 -22.73
CA GLN A 296 11.62 -6.17 -23.85
C GLN A 296 13.03 -5.97 -24.41
N ARG A 297 13.42 -4.71 -24.65
CA ARG A 297 14.77 -4.37 -25.13
C ARG A 297 15.85 -4.86 -24.17
N MET A 298 15.64 -4.69 -22.87
CA MET A 298 16.56 -5.17 -21.84
C MET A 298 16.66 -6.69 -21.86
N ILE A 299 15.55 -7.42 -21.97
CA ILE A 299 15.54 -8.89 -22.07
C ILE A 299 16.28 -9.36 -23.33
N ASP A 300 16.01 -8.74 -24.49
CA ASP A 300 16.59 -9.13 -25.78
C ASP A 300 18.11 -8.90 -25.85
N GLN A 301 18.66 -7.97 -25.08
CA GLN A 301 20.12 -7.77 -24.93
C GLN A 301 20.83 -8.93 -24.22
N GLY A 302 20.07 -9.79 -23.55
CA GLY A 302 20.57 -11.02 -22.92
C GLY A 302 20.75 -12.19 -23.88
N GLY A 303 20.33 -12.08 -25.14
CA GLY A 303 20.43 -13.15 -26.14
C GLY A 303 19.54 -14.37 -25.88
N ALA A 304 18.60 -14.31 -24.93
CA ALA A 304 17.67 -15.41 -24.64
C ALA A 304 16.36 -15.23 -25.43
N PRO A 305 15.79 -16.31 -26.00
CA PRO A 305 14.47 -16.24 -26.64
C PRO A 305 13.41 -15.79 -25.62
N PRO A 306 12.44 -14.95 -26.02
CA PRO A 306 11.32 -14.59 -25.17
C PRO A 306 10.48 -15.85 -24.92
N LEU A 307 10.08 -16.06 -23.67
CA LEU A 307 9.33 -17.22 -23.14
C LEU A 307 10.21 -18.36 -22.57
N GLY A 308 11.06 -18.02 -21.61
CA GLY A 308 11.76 -18.96 -20.74
C GLY A 308 12.59 -18.22 -19.69
N ILE A 309 12.77 -18.83 -18.52
CA ILE A 309 13.54 -18.32 -17.37
C ILE A 309 14.99 -17.98 -17.79
N GLY A 310 15.54 -16.88 -17.26
CA GLY A 310 16.99 -16.73 -17.10
C GLY A 310 17.72 -16.06 -18.27
N VAL A 311 17.62 -14.74 -18.37
CA VAL A 311 18.66 -13.95 -19.04
C VAL A 311 19.96 -14.12 -18.25
N ALA A 312 20.95 -14.79 -18.83
CA ALA A 312 22.26 -14.98 -18.23
C ALA A 312 23.09 -13.70 -18.34
N ALA A 313 22.84 -12.75 -17.44
CA ALA A 313 23.69 -11.59 -17.23
C ALA A 313 23.32 -10.97 -15.89
N GLY A 314 24.17 -11.12 -14.87
CA GLY A 314 23.94 -10.50 -13.58
C GLY A 314 24.16 -8.97 -13.61
N MET A 315 23.79 -8.26 -12.54
CA MET A 315 24.19 -6.86 -12.36
C MET A 315 25.71 -6.76 -12.13
N ALA A 316 26.28 -5.57 -12.28
CA ALA A 316 27.72 -5.32 -12.06
C ALA A 316 28.24 -5.87 -10.72
N ASN A 317 27.43 -5.73 -9.66
CA ASN A 317 27.71 -6.19 -8.30
C ASN A 317 26.91 -7.45 -7.88
N ALA A 318 26.29 -8.12 -8.85
CA ALA A 318 25.69 -9.45 -8.68
C ALA A 318 25.83 -10.25 -9.98
N PRO A 319 27.07 -10.52 -10.45
CA PRO A 319 27.30 -11.19 -11.73
C PRO A 319 26.82 -12.65 -11.72
N GLY A 320 26.40 -13.16 -12.88
CA GLY A 320 26.15 -14.59 -13.09
C GLY A 320 24.81 -15.15 -12.61
N ALA A 321 23.95 -14.36 -11.98
CA ALA A 321 22.61 -14.78 -11.58
C ALA A 321 21.54 -14.42 -12.62
N ALA A 322 20.46 -15.21 -12.67
CA ALA A 322 19.32 -14.92 -13.53
C ALA A 322 18.67 -13.60 -13.12
N LEU A 323 18.43 -12.71 -14.09
CA LEU A 323 17.70 -11.47 -13.86
C LEU A 323 16.21 -11.64 -14.09
N GLN A 324 15.43 -11.15 -13.14
CA GLN A 324 14.03 -10.87 -13.34
C GLN A 324 13.86 -9.40 -13.75
N VAL A 325 13.14 -9.12 -14.84
CA VAL A 325 12.88 -7.81 -15.40
C VAL A 325 11.37 -7.63 -15.52
N PHE A 326 10.88 -6.53 -14.97
CA PHE A 326 9.49 -6.13 -14.92
C PHE A 326 9.33 -4.78 -15.61
N GLY A 327 8.35 -4.69 -16.50
CA GLY A 327 7.86 -3.45 -17.09
C GLY A 327 6.36 -3.51 -17.24
N ARG A 328 5.71 -2.38 -17.55
CA ARG A 328 4.26 -2.39 -17.83
C ARG A 328 3.95 -3.45 -18.90
N GLY A 329 3.15 -4.47 -18.58
CA GLY A 329 2.76 -5.49 -19.55
C GLY A 329 3.76 -6.61 -19.80
N VAL A 330 4.91 -6.66 -19.10
CA VAL A 330 5.96 -7.67 -19.28
C VAL A 330 6.56 -8.03 -17.92
N GLY A 331 6.54 -9.31 -17.57
CA GLY A 331 7.29 -9.89 -16.45
C GLY A 331 7.91 -11.20 -16.90
N ASN A 332 9.19 -11.41 -16.61
CA ASN A 332 9.92 -12.65 -16.93
C ASN A 332 10.11 -13.56 -15.70
N ALA A 333 9.40 -13.29 -14.59
CA ALA A 333 9.39 -14.16 -13.43
C ALA A 333 8.78 -15.51 -13.83
N SER A 334 9.49 -16.59 -13.49
CA SER A 334 9.07 -17.97 -13.77
C SER A 334 7.62 -18.19 -13.37
N ALA A 335 6.81 -18.63 -14.33
CA ALA A 335 5.42 -19.03 -14.10
C ALA A 335 5.40 -20.18 -13.08
N VAL A 336 5.06 -19.88 -11.83
CA VAL A 336 4.70 -20.90 -10.84
C VAL A 336 3.20 -21.14 -10.97
N GLY A 337 2.82 -22.24 -11.62
CA GLY A 337 1.45 -22.77 -11.59
C GLY A 337 0.44 -21.99 -12.44
N ASN A 338 -0.25 -22.73 -13.31
CA ASN A 338 -1.26 -22.25 -14.26
C ASN A 338 -2.16 -21.09 -13.76
N ALA A 339 -2.31 -20.12 -14.66
CA ALA A 339 -3.21 -18.96 -14.66
C ALA A 339 -2.76 -17.78 -13.78
N ASN A 340 -1.84 -16.95 -14.30
CA ASN A 340 -2.08 -15.50 -14.29
C ASN A 340 -1.21 -14.69 -15.29
N PRO A 341 -1.66 -14.46 -16.54
CA PRO A 341 -1.03 -13.55 -17.53
C PRO A 341 -1.36 -12.05 -17.31
N PHE A 342 -1.19 -11.48 -16.10
CA PHE A 342 -1.91 -10.25 -15.74
C PHE A 342 -1.08 -8.95 -15.68
N TYR A 343 -1.07 -8.26 -16.81
CA TYR A 343 -1.36 -6.82 -16.83
C TYR A 343 -2.56 -6.59 -17.75
N PRO A 344 -3.81 -6.57 -17.24
CA PRO A 344 -4.92 -6.10 -18.03
C PRO A 344 -4.76 -4.58 -18.25
N ASP A 345 -4.52 -4.20 -19.51
CA ASP A 345 -4.86 -2.85 -20.01
C ASP A 345 -6.36 -2.65 -19.75
N ASN A 346 -6.88 -1.52 -19.25
CA ASN A 346 -6.57 -0.13 -19.53
C ASN A 346 -6.95 0.75 -18.34
N ASN A 347 -6.24 1.87 -18.17
CA ASN A 347 -6.57 2.98 -17.27
C ASN A 347 -6.40 2.73 -15.77
N LEU A 348 -5.15 2.54 -15.30
CA LEU A 348 -4.54 3.17 -14.10
C LEU A 348 -3.03 2.82 -14.00
N LYS A 349 -2.20 3.77 -13.53
CA LYS A 349 -0.75 3.85 -13.81
C LYS A 349 0.19 3.53 -12.63
N GLN A 350 -0.05 2.48 -11.83
CA GLN A 350 0.83 2.21 -10.67
C GLN A 350 1.00 0.70 -10.42
N ALA A 351 2.24 0.28 -10.17
CA ALA A 351 2.55 -1.03 -9.58
C ALA A 351 3.47 -0.78 -8.38
N THR A 352 3.26 -1.53 -7.31
CA THR A 352 3.90 -1.32 -6.01
C THR A 352 4.57 -2.62 -5.59
N ILE A 353 5.84 -2.76 -5.89
CA ILE A 353 6.64 -3.87 -5.35
C ILE A 353 6.72 -3.66 -3.84
N ILE A 354 6.15 -4.59 -3.09
CA ILE A 354 6.28 -4.73 -1.65
C ILE A 354 6.96 -6.06 -1.47
N GLY A 355 8.11 -6.14 -0.83
CA GLY A 355 8.57 -7.43 -0.36
C GLY A 355 9.10 -7.36 1.05
N ARG A 356 9.18 -8.54 1.64
CA ARG A 356 9.42 -8.75 3.06
C ARG A 356 10.66 -9.61 3.24
N ASN A 357 11.44 -9.31 4.28
CA ASN A 357 12.48 -10.21 4.74
C ASN A 357 11.88 -11.32 5.63
N ALA A 358 12.33 -12.57 5.45
CA ALA A 358 11.82 -13.85 5.97
C ALA A 358 10.72 -14.54 5.14
N GLY A 359 11.00 -14.82 3.86
CA GLY A 359 10.17 -15.70 3.01
C GLY A 359 10.40 -15.52 1.51
N GLY A 360 10.91 -14.35 1.10
CA GLY A 360 11.13 -14.00 -0.31
C GLY A 360 10.52 -12.65 -0.63
N TRP A 361 10.89 -12.08 -1.78
CA TRP A 361 10.28 -10.85 -2.28
C TRP A 361 9.04 -11.21 -3.09
N GLU A 362 7.88 -10.66 -2.73
CA GLU A 362 6.65 -10.79 -3.50
C GLU A 362 6.40 -9.53 -4.32
N LEU A 363 5.58 -9.63 -5.38
CA LEU A 363 5.18 -8.47 -6.18
C LEU A 363 3.70 -8.22 -6.01
N TYR A 364 3.34 -7.00 -5.63
CA TYR A 364 1.95 -6.60 -5.50
C TYR A 364 1.58 -5.53 -6.51
N LEU A 365 0.40 -5.68 -7.07
CA LEU A 365 -0.18 -4.66 -7.93
C LEU A 365 -1.22 -3.89 -7.12
N GLN A 366 -1.18 -2.57 -7.24
CA GLN A 366 -2.22 -1.74 -6.68
C GLN A 366 -2.82 -0.85 -7.76
N THR A 367 -4.07 -1.12 -8.11
CA THR A 367 -4.91 -0.26 -8.93
C THR A 367 -5.60 0.78 -8.05
N ILE A 368 -5.34 2.07 -8.27
CA ILE A 368 -6.15 3.13 -7.65
C ILE A 368 -7.47 3.19 -8.41
N ALA A 369 -8.50 2.43 -8.01
CA ALA A 369 -9.81 2.50 -8.66
C ALA A 369 -10.26 3.97 -8.86
N LEU A 370 -10.40 4.41 -10.11
CA LEU A 370 -11.13 5.63 -10.45
C LEU A 370 -12.59 5.31 -10.26
N ALA A 371 -13.11 5.60 -9.07
CA ALA A 371 -14.53 5.61 -8.72
C ALA A 371 -15.40 4.57 -9.45
N THR A 372 -15.03 3.28 -9.41
CA THR A 372 -15.89 2.17 -9.81
C THR A 372 -15.43 0.91 -9.06
N ASN A 373 -16.38 0.28 -8.37
CA ASN A 373 -16.20 -0.65 -7.24
C ASN A 373 -15.64 -2.04 -7.60
N GLN A 374 -14.49 -2.18 -8.27
CA GLN A 374 -13.83 -3.50 -8.40
C GLN A 374 -12.30 -3.40 -8.33
N ILE A 375 -11.72 -4.04 -7.31
CA ILE A 375 -10.30 -4.38 -7.23
C ILE A 375 -10.17 -5.83 -7.71
N GLY A 376 -9.50 -6.06 -8.84
CA GLY A 376 -9.16 -7.40 -9.32
C GLY A 376 -7.81 -7.85 -8.74
N GLU A 377 -7.80 -8.98 -8.02
CA GLU A 377 -6.60 -9.61 -7.50
C GLU A 377 -5.79 -10.29 -8.61
N ALA A 378 -4.49 -9.99 -8.71
CA ALA A 378 -3.52 -10.90 -9.31
C ALA A 378 -2.45 -11.20 -8.25
N ARG A 379 -2.52 -12.38 -7.63
CA ARG A 379 -1.50 -12.89 -6.72
C ARG A 379 -0.48 -13.69 -7.53
N GLN A 380 0.81 -13.52 -7.25
CA GLN A 380 1.85 -14.46 -7.63
C GLN A 380 2.67 -14.78 -6.37
N ILE A 381 2.57 -16.02 -5.92
CA ILE A 381 3.35 -16.57 -4.81
C ILE A 381 4.61 -17.17 -5.44
N LEU A 382 5.80 -16.81 -4.92
CA LEU A 382 7.09 -17.40 -5.30
C LEU A 382 7.49 -18.49 -4.31
#